data_AF-A0A7T5JGH3-F1
#
_entry.id   AF-A0A7T5JGH3-F1
#
_cell.length_a   1.000
_cell.length_b   1.000
_cell.length_c   1.000
_cell.angle_alpha   90.00
_cell.angle_beta   90.00
_cell.angle_gamma   90.00
#
_symmetry.space_group_name_H-M   'P 1'
#
loop_
_entity.id
_entity.type
_entity.pdbx_description
1 polymer ?
#
loop_
_entity_poly.entity_id
_entity_poly.type
_entity_poly.pdbx_seq_one_letter_code
_entity_poly.pdbx_strand_id
1 'polypeptide(L)'
;MPTGGAAMMNEGENLLYLARKEQCLALGTQLRTKFKPKIEDYKIYRIYPSGETQYLHPADGVFPEKVNEGRTAVGSVARNIGSNPDPATVKFSGKAPYEV
;
A
#
# COMPACT_ATOMS: atom_id res chain seq x y z
N MET A 1 7.61 7.55 -16.63
CA MET A 1 6.34 6.99 -16.13
C MET A 1 6.54 5.52 -15.80
N PRO A 2 5.87 4.95 -14.78
CA PRO A 2 5.93 3.51 -14.49
C PRO A 2 5.41 2.63 -15.64
N THR A 3 4.59 3.21 -16.52
CA THR A 3 4.04 2.56 -17.73
C THR A 3 4.95 2.65 -18.95
N GLY A 4 6.17 3.19 -18.80
CA GLY A 4 7.12 3.43 -19.90
C GLY A 4 7.10 4.86 -20.41
N GLY A 5 8.24 5.32 -20.94
CA GLY A 5 8.41 6.67 -21.48
C GLY A 5 8.59 7.79 -20.44
N ALA A 6 8.74 9.02 -20.94
CA ALA A 6 8.82 10.25 -20.17
C ALA A 6 7.53 11.08 -20.37
N ALA A 7 7.14 11.82 -19.35
CA ALA A 7 6.01 12.74 -19.39
C ALA A 7 6.40 14.04 -18.69
N MET A 8 5.77 15.14 -19.07
CA MET A 8 5.94 16.45 -18.43
C MET A 8 4.79 16.66 -17.44
N MET A 9 5.12 17.02 -16.21
CA MET A 9 4.15 17.31 -15.15
C MET A 9 3.69 18.77 -15.27
N ASN A 10 2.39 19.04 -15.12
CA ASN A 10 1.91 20.41 -15.13
C ASN A 10 2.19 21.10 -13.79
N GLU A 11 2.20 22.42 -13.79
CA GLU A 11 2.28 23.21 -12.56
C GLU A 11 0.97 23.11 -11.76
N GLY A 12 1.06 22.99 -10.43
CA GLY A 12 -0.09 22.86 -9.53
C GLY A 12 -0.56 21.42 -9.30
N GLU A 13 -1.86 21.25 -9.04
CA GLU A 13 -2.47 19.95 -8.77
C GLU A 13 -2.63 19.12 -10.04
N ASN A 14 -2.07 17.91 -10.02
CA ASN A 14 -2.10 16.99 -11.15
C ASN A 14 -2.96 15.76 -10.86
N LEU A 15 -3.64 15.26 -11.90
CA LEU A 15 -4.39 14.01 -11.87
C LEU A 15 -3.87 13.06 -12.95
N LEU A 16 -3.63 11.80 -12.57
CA LEU A 16 -3.15 10.75 -13.46
C LEU A 16 -3.88 9.43 -13.19
N TYR A 17 -4.42 8.83 -14.26
CA TYR A 17 -5.03 7.51 -14.22
C TYR A 17 -4.00 6.41 -14.49
N LEU A 18 -3.98 5.38 -13.64
CA LEU A 18 -3.10 4.21 -13.76
C LEU A 18 -3.91 2.93 -13.54
N ALA A 19 -3.51 1.85 -14.20
CA ALA A 19 -4.26 0.60 -14.19
C ALA A 19 -4.03 -0.23 -12.91
N ARG A 20 -2.85 -0.13 -12.28
CA ARG A 20 -2.48 -0.96 -11.12
C ARG A 20 -2.00 -0.11 -9.95
N LYS A 21 -2.39 -0.51 -8.73
CA LYS A 21 -1.95 0.14 -7.47
C LYS A 21 -0.43 0.20 -7.34
N GLU A 22 0.27 -0.84 -7.78
CA GLU A 22 1.74 -0.92 -7.78
C GLU A 22 2.38 0.22 -8.57
N GLN A 23 1.82 0.58 -9.73
CA GLN A 23 2.32 1.69 -10.55
C GLN A 23 2.14 3.03 -9.84
N CYS A 24 1.01 3.23 -9.15
CA CYS A 24 0.76 4.45 -8.37
C CYS A 24 1.78 4.58 -7.23
N LEU A 25 2.09 3.48 -6.52
CA LEU A 25 3.08 3.47 -5.45
C LEU A 25 4.50 3.70 -5.99
N ALA A 26 4.85 3.10 -7.13
CA ALA A 26 6.14 3.33 -7.77
C ALA A 26 6.32 4.81 -8.18
N LEU A 27 5.27 5.44 -8.70
CA LEU A 27 5.28 6.87 -8.99
C LEU A 27 5.41 7.70 -7.71
N GLY A 28 4.67 7.37 -6.65
CA GLY A 28 4.79 8.02 -5.34
C GLY A 28 6.21 7.95 -4.76
N THR A 29 6.89 6.81 -4.88
CA THR A 29 8.30 6.68 -4.51
C THR A 29 9.20 7.59 -5.37
N GLN A 30 8.96 7.65 -6.68
CA GLN A 30 9.71 8.54 -7.57
C GLN A 30 9.51 10.02 -7.18
N LEU A 31 8.28 10.44 -6.88
CA LEU A 31 7.91 11.79 -6.45
C LEU A 31 8.62 12.21 -5.16
N ARG A 32 8.74 11.29 -4.19
CA ARG A 32 9.42 11.54 -2.90
C ARG A 32 10.94 11.56 -2.98
N THR A 33 11.53 10.76 -3.87
CA THR A 33 12.98 10.49 -3.85
C THR A 33 13.79 11.23 -4.92
N LYS A 34 13.22 11.44 -6.12
CA LYS A 34 13.98 11.96 -7.27
C LYS A 34 13.77 13.46 -7.53
N PHE A 35 12.79 14.09 -6.89
CA PHE A 35 12.49 15.52 -7.07
C PHE A 35 13.03 16.37 -5.92
N LYS A 36 13.44 17.59 -6.26
CA LYS A 36 13.78 18.67 -5.34
C LYS A 36 13.03 19.92 -5.84
N PRO A 37 11.98 20.41 -5.13
CA PRO A 37 11.48 19.97 -3.83
C PRO A 37 10.85 18.57 -3.85
N LYS A 38 10.80 17.91 -2.69
CA LYS A 38 10.15 16.61 -2.52
C LYS A 38 8.64 16.79 -2.60
N ILE A 39 7.96 15.88 -3.30
CA ILE A 39 6.50 15.86 -3.42
C ILE A 39 5.98 14.74 -2.53
N GLU A 40 5.41 15.10 -1.37
CA GLU A 40 4.96 14.19 -0.32
C GLU A 40 3.45 14.21 -0.11
N ASP A 41 2.72 15.06 -0.82
CA ASP A 41 1.28 15.33 -0.69
C ASP A 41 0.40 14.55 -1.69
N TYR A 42 0.97 13.55 -2.37
CA TYR A 42 0.25 12.74 -3.35
C TYR A 42 -0.82 11.85 -2.68
N LYS A 43 -1.92 11.65 -3.39
CA LYS A 43 -3.08 10.87 -2.96
C LYS A 43 -3.39 9.81 -4.01
N ILE A 44 -3.63 8.57 -3.57
CA ILE A 44 -4.00 7.46 -4.46
C ILE A 44 -5.46 7.09 -4.19
N TYR A 45 -6.25 7.06 -5.26
CA TYR A 45 -7.64 6.66 -5.25
C TYR A 45 -7.85 5.42 -6.12
N ARG A 46 -8.84 4.62 -5.78
CA ARG A 46 -9.41 3.59 -6.65
C ARG A 46 -10.76 4.06 -7.13
N ILE A 47 -10.96 4.00 -8.43
CA ILE A 47 -12.21 4.39 -9.08
C ILE A 47 -12.87 3.11 -9.57
N TYR A 48 -14.07 2.84 -9.08
CA TYR A 48 -14.85 1.69 -9.50
C TYR A 48 -15.62 1.98 -10.78
N PRO A 49 -15.98 0.96 -11.59
CA PRO A 49 -16.82 1.14 -12.76
C PRO A 49 -18.20 1.78 -12.45
N SER A 50 -18.68 1.64 -11.21
CA SER A 50 -19.90 2.30 -10.72
C SER A 50 -19.77 3.82 -10.53
N GLY A 51 -18.55 4.37 -10.61
CA GLY A 51 -18.26 5.79 -10.36
C GLY A 51 -17.88 6.10 -8.90
N GLU A 52 -17.96 5.13 -7.99
CA GLU A 52 -17.51 5.30 -6.62
C GLU A 52 -15.98 5.44 -6.54
N THR A 53 -15.53 6.36 -5.69
CA THR A 53 -14.10 6.59 -5.44
C THR A 53 -13.74 6.19 -4.02
N GLN A 54 -12.73 5.33 -3.89
CA GLN A 54 -12.19 4.89 -2.61
C GLN A 54 -10.81 5.49 -2.42
N TYR A 55 -10.62 6.22 -1.31
CA TYR A 55 -9.31 6.73 -0.93
C TYR A 55 -8.44 5.59 -0.39
N LEU A 56 -7.28 5.34 -1.02
CA LEU A 56 -6.43 4.20 -0.72
C LEU A 56 -5.15 4.57 0.03
N HIS A 57 -4.52 5.71 -0.29
CA HIS A 57 -3.21 6.05 0.29
C HIS A 57 -2.93 7.56 0.27
N PRO A 58 -2.38 8.13 1.36
CA PRO A 58 -2.32 7.56 2.72
C PRO A 58 -3.70 7.53 3.37
N ALA A 59 -4.24 6.33 3.66
CA ALA A 59 -5.65 6.17 4.07
C ALA A 59 -6.02 6.91 5.37
N ASP A 60 -5.08 6.99 6.31
CA ASP A 60 -5.22 7.70 7.59
C ASP A 60 -4.56 9.10 7.58
N GLY A 61 -4.20 9.61 6.39
CA GLY A 61 -3.54 10.90 6.22
C GLY A 61 -2.07 10.93 6.64
N VAL A 62 -1.56 9.85 7.24
CA VAL A 62 -0.16 9.71 7.68
C VAL A 62 0.51 8.61 6.88
N PHE A 63 1.73 8.83 6.39
CA PHE A 63 2.44 7.76 5.68
C PHE A 63 2.59 6.50 6.55
N PRO A 64 2.50 5.30 5.95
CA PRO A 64 2.57 4.04 6.69
C PRO A 64 3.92 3.83 7.41
N GLU A 65 4.98 4.48 6.91
CA GLU A 65 6.31 4.46 7.53
C GLU A 65 6.36 5.14 8.91
N LYS A 66 5.46 6.11 9.16
CA LYS A 66 5.40 6.85 10.43
C LYS A 66 4.38 6.21 11.36
N VAL A 67 4.75 5.98 12.62
CA VAL A 67 3.83 5.47 13.65
C VAL A 67 2.68 6.44 13.91
N ASN A 68 1.48 5.88 14.13
CA ASN A 68 0.26 6.62 14.42
C ASN A 68 -0.53 5.87 15.50
N GLU A 69 -0.94 6.54 16.57
CA GLU A 69 -1.59 5.93 17.75
C GLU A 69 -2.94 5.29 17.42
N GLY A 70 -3.62 5.76 16.36
CA GLY A 70 -4.91 5.20 15.93
C GLY A 70 -4.82 3.85 15.19
N ARG A 71 -3.62 3.29 14.96
CA ARG A 71 -3.46 2.03 14.22
C ARG A 71 -3.52 0.82 15.15
N THR A 72 -4.37 -0.14 14.79
CA THR A 72 -4.44 -1.44 15.46
C THR A 72 -3.52 -2.45 14.78
N ALA A 73 -2.87 -3.32 15.57
CA ALA A 73 -2.11 -4.44 15.02
C ALA A 73 -3.06 -5.48 14.42
N VAL A 74 -3.06 -5.61 13.09
CA VAL A 74 -3.84 -6.61 12.35
C VAL A 74 -2.88 -7.68 11.81
N GLY A 75 -3.21 -8.96 11.99
CA GLY A 75 -2.35 -10.07 11.55
C GLY A 75 -1.09 -10.26 12.42
N SER A 76 -1.07 -9.72 13.64
CA SER A 76 0.01 -9.96 14.59
C SER A 76 -0.27 -11.23 15.40
N VAL A 77 0.60 -12.22 15.27
CA VAL A 77 0.55 -13.46 16.06
C VAL A 77 1.63 -13.37 17.13
N ALA A 78 1.25 -13.53 18.39
CA ALA A 78 2.14 -13.38 19.55
C ALA A 78 3.07 -14.60 19.76
N ARG A 79 3.84 -14.97 18.73
CA ARG A 79 4.87 -16.02 18.79
C ARG A 79 5.97 -15.76 17.78
N ASN A 80 7.10 -16.46 17.95
CA ASN A 80 8.17 -16.44 16.95
C ASN A 80 7.87 -17.43 15.79
N ILE A 81 8.57 -17.29 14.66
CA ILE A 81 8.36 -18.11 13.45
C ILE A 81 8.64 -19.60 13.71
N GLY A 82 9.63 -19.91 14.55
CA GLY A 82 10.01 -21.29 14.88
C GLY A 82 9.03 -22.00 15.79
N SER A 83 8.14 -21.26 16.46
CA SER A 83 7.07 -21.78 17.32
C SER A 83 5.74 -21.98 16.56
N ASN A 84 5.77 -21.99 15.23
CA ASN A 84 4.61 -22.42 14.45
C ASN A 84 4.35 -23.92 14.67
N PRO A 85 3.08 -24.34 14.79
CA PRO A 85 2.74 -25.75 14.97
C PRO A 85 3.17 -26.59 13.76
N ASP A 86 3.53 -27.85 14.02
CA ASP A 86 3.86 -28.78 12.93
C ASP A 86 2.63 -29.04 12.05
N PRO A 87 2.77 -29.11 10.71
CA PRO A 87 1.66 -29.40 9.80
C PRO A 87 0.90 -30.69 10.12
N ALA A 88 1.56 -31.66 10.75
CA ALA A 88 0.95 -32.92 11.18
C ALA A 88 -0.13 -32.71 12.27
N THR A 89 0.06 -31.74 13.17
CA THR A 89 -0.86 -31.46 14.29
C THR A 89 -2.12 -30.75 13.83
N VAL A 90 -2.04 -29.98 12.74
CA VAL A 90 -3.15 -29.24 12.14
C VAL A 90 -3.74 -29.95 10.91
N LYS A 91 -3.37 -31.22 10.68
CA LYS A 91 -3.84 -32.00 9.53
C LYS A 91 -5.38 -32.13 9.55
N PHE A 92 -6.00 -32.00 8.39
CA PHE A 92 -7.46 -32.03 8.20
C PHE A 92 -8.26 -30.94 8.93
N SER A 93 -7.60 -29.96 9.56
CA SER A 93 -8.27 -28.82 10.19
C SER A 93 -8.79 -27.77 9.18
N GLY A 94 -8.32 -27.83 7.93
CA GLY A 94 -8.59 -26.81 6.91
C GLY A 94 -7.83 -25.49 7.11
N LYS A 95 -6.99 -25.39 8.15
CA LYS A 95 -6.20 -24.21 8.49
C LYS A 95 -4.72 -24.43 8.22
N ALA A 96 -4.01 -23.35 7.88
CA ALA A 96 -2.57 -23.40 7.69
C ALA A 96 -1.83 -23.20 9.03
N PRO A 97 -0.60 -23.75 9.19
CA PRO A 97 0.19 -23.61 10.42
C PRO A 97 0.45 -22.17 10.88
N TYR A 98 0.46 -21.20 9.96
CA TYR A 98 0.65 -19.79 10.30
C TYR A 98 -0.62 -19.09 10.80
N GLU A 99 -1.79 -19.73 10.66
CA GLU A 99 -3.10 -19.20 11.06
C GLU A 99 -3.54 -19.74 12.43
N VAL A 100 -3.02 -20.90 12.82
CA VAL A 100 -3.31 -21.61 14.07
C VAL A 100 -2.26 -21.29 15.09
#